data_AF-A0A1C7GRB0-F1
#
_entry.id   AF-A0A1C7GRB0-F1
#
_cell.length_a   1.000
_cell.length_b   1.000
_cell.length_c   1.000
_cell.angle_alpha   90.00
_cell.angle_beta   90.00
_cell.angle_gamma   90.00
#
_symmetry.space_group_name_H-M   'P 1'
#
loop_
_entity.id
_entity.type
_entity.pdbx_description
1 polymer ?
#
loop_
_entity_poly.entity_id
_entity_poly.type
_entity_poly.pdbx_seq_one_letter_code
_entity_poly.pdbx_strand_id
1 'polypeptide(L)'
;MKTSGPLKNIRRALALLLCCLLITGCLGLSAAADVGEAPAETAEEGGLDNFAEDTGAVDTDGAALDAGSSTDDADEPPECGNVSVIFDFGDFGTVTQIAVPGMKPESVPDIPEEYSWQGYVVTGWLNEAGEFVDPMETDINGDTVYKAQLQRSVSALMNTDEHKAYIHGITDEIFNIQGNLTRAEAATLFSNLLRQKDFDYSADFTDVKPTEWFAESVGRVNALGIASGREDGKFSPRENITRAEFVKMAAACDSLVEAECPFADVSETHWARAYIASAYAKGWIKGDAGGKFRPYDKISRAEAVIILNNMLGRQPDGDIENKPGTRSFCDVFPEHWAYGNIIEAATDHEFTATEEGGEQWTDYTRYEATKKRGWISGGGKRYYIGSNGMALRGAQTIGGVKYWFDRTGAGATGFFTEGKWKRYYKNGELVEDISNLGVVKGPYYIKVYKPANYLIIFAKEDSGKYNIPVRSMLVSCGNPTPTGDYYTPARYRWLEMVGGSWAQWCTQIYDSYLFHSVPNDLRNNYTMWSGEYNNLGTTRSLGCIRLNCEDAKWIYDNCALGTHVFISATETSGPLKKPAGLKIPSWHTWDPTDPTAKYMCERRGCH
;
A
#
# COMPACT_ATOMS: atom_id res chain seq x y z
N MET A 1 -30.98 -4.80 54.97
CA MET A 1 -30.60 -6.18 55.34
C MET A 1 -29.81 -6.79 54.18
N LYS A 2 -28.75 -7.58 54.47
CA LYS A 2 -28.21 -8.76 53.76
C LYS A 2 -28.27 -8.81 52.20
N THR A 3 -27.25 -9.20 51.42
CA THR A 3 -25.93 -9.82 51.73
C THR A 3 -25.00 -9.77 50.49
N SER A 4 -23.74 -9.36 50.71
CA SER A 4 -22.47 -9.95 50.23
C SER A 4 -22.41 -10.95 49.05
N GLY A 5 -21.40 -10.74 48.18
CA GLY A 5 -20.39 -11.79 47.92
C GLY A 5 -20.12 -12.14 46.44
N PRO A 6 -18.86 -12.47 46.03
CA PRO A 6 -18.43 -12.39 44.62
C PRO A 6 -17.89 -13.71 44.02
N LEU A 7 -17.67 -13.74 42.70
CA LEU A 7 -16.84 -14.76 42.04
C LEU A 7 -15.93 -14.16 40.95
N LYS A 8 -14.63 -14.08 41.27
CA LYS A 8 -13.53 -14.08 40.28
C LYS A 8 -13.23 -15.53 39.85
N ASN A 9 -12.40 -15.70 38.81
CA ASN A 9 -11.74 -16.94 38.35
C ASN A 9 -12.46 -17.81 37.29
N ILE A 10 -12.36 -17.42 36.00
CA ILE A 10 -12.09 -18.37 34.90
C ILE A 10 -11.06 -17.77 33.93
N ARG A 11 -9.77 -17.81 34.31
CA ARG A 11 -8.60 -17.67 33.42
C ARG A 11 -7.58 -18.73 33.82
N ARG A 12 -7.78 -19.99 33.38
CA ARG A 12 -6.83 -21.15 33.43
C ARG A 12 -7.53 -22.42 32.95
N ALA A 13 -7.80 -22.53 31.64
CA ALA A 13 -8.34 -23.76 31.02
C ALA A 13 -8.21 -23.77 29.48
N LEU A 14 -7.04 -23.42 28.91
CA LEU A 14 -6.81 -23.57 27.46
C LEU A 14 -5.31 -23.67 27.10
N ALA A 15 -4.58 -24.59 27.74
CA ALA A 15 -3.14 -24.78 27.51
C ALA A 15 -2.70 -26.24 27.75
N LEU A 16 -3.40 -27.22 27.16
CA LEU A 16 -3.05 -28.65 27.24
C LEU A 16 -3.82 -29.53 26.25
N LEU A 17 -3.74 -29.24 24.94
CA LEU A 17 -4.25 -30.13 23.89
C LEU A 17 -3.83 -29.73 22.46
N LEU A 18 -2.51 -29.81 22.14
CA LEU A 18 -2.04 -30.05 20.76
C LEU A 18 -0.54 -30.43 20.72
N CYS A 19 -0.19 -31.63 21.22
CA CYS A 19 1.18 -32.16 21.09
C CYS A 19 1.18 -33.70 21.10
N CYS A 20 0.59 -34.32 20.07
CA CYS A 20 0.68 -35.75 19.75
C CYS A 20 0.07 -36.06 18.38
N LEU A 21 0.92 -36.25 17.37
CA LEU A 21 0.70 -36.95 16.08
C LEU A 21 2.05 -36.87 15.33
N LEU A 22 2.99 -37.79 15.59
CA LEU A 22 3.24 -38.98 14.77
C LEU A 22 3.54 -38.59 13.30
N ILE A 23 4.79 -38.50 12.85
CA ILE A 23 5.79 -39.59 12.72
C ILE A 23 5.20 -40.84 12.05
N THR A 24 5.26 -40.89 10.73
CA THR A 24 5.51 -42.09 9.88
C THR A 24 5.58 -41.65 8.41
N GLY A 25 6.53 -42.18 7.63
CA GLY A 25 6.65 -41.89 6.19
C GLY A 25 8.08 -41.93 5.65
N CYS A 26 8.68 -43.12 5.60
CA CYS A 26 9.95 -43.37 4.90
C CYS A 26 9.68 -44.33 3.72
N LEU A 27 10.67 -44.49 2.82
CA LEU A 27 10.61 -45.11 1.47
C LEU A 27 9.97 -44.17 0.42
N GLY A 28 10.62 -43.82 -0.71
CA GLY A 28 12.00 -44.05 -1.15
C GLY A 28 12.09 -44.22 -2.67
N LEU A 29 13.09 -43.62 -3.32
CA LEU A 29 13.68 -44.13 -4.56
C LEU A 29 15.07 -43.51 -4.82
N SER A 30 15.97 -44.31 -5.38
CA SER A 30 17.37 -43.99 -5.65
C SER A 30 17.62 -43.53 -7.08
N ALA A 31 18.64 -42.69 -7.28
CA ALA A 31 19.58 -42.82 -8.40
C ALA A 31 20.91 -42.17 -8.01
N ALA A 32 22.02 -42.90 -8.18
CA ALA A 32 23.37 -42.41 -7.96
C ALA A 32 24.08 -42.14 -9.29
N ALA A 33 25.03 -41.22 -9.27
CA ALA A 33 26.14 -41.09 -10.23
C ALA A 33 27.35 -40.55 -9.47
N ASP A 34 28.55 -40.90 -9.91
CA ASP A 34 29.65 -41.26 -9.02
C ASP A 34 31.03 -40.75 -9.48
N VAL A 35 31.98 -40.69 -8.54
CA VAL A 35 33.45 -40.46 -8.60
C VAL A 35 34.04 -39.30 -9.43
N GLY A 36 35.04 -38.63 -8.83
CA GLY A 36 36.06 -37.84 -9.52
C GLY A 36 37.11 -37.25 -8.57
N GLU A 37 38.05 -38.07 -8.07
CA GLU A 37 39.15 -37.62 -7.21
C GLU A 37 40.33 -36.96 -7.98
N ALA A 38 41.19 -36.29 -7.20
CA ALA A 38 42.42 -35.57 -7.55
C ALA A 38 43.51 -36.42 -8.28
N PRO A 39 44.64 -35.85 -8.77
CA PRO A 39 45.71 -35.34 -7.90
C PRO A 39 46.48 -34.09 -8.42
N ALA A 40 47.59 -33.74 -7.74
CA ALA A 40 48.42 -32.55 -7.96
C ALA A 40 49.83 -32.86 -8.51
N GLU A 41 50.44 -31.90 -9.24
CA GLU A 41 51.85 -31.77 -9.67
C GLU A 41 52.12 -30.26 -9.95
N THR A 42 53.29 -29.61 -9.81
CA THR A 42 54.62 -29.93 -9.18
C THR A 42 55.41 -28.63 -8.89
N ALA A 43 56.37 -28.72 -7.96
CA ALA A 43 57.64 -27.99 -7.72
C ALA A 43 58.12 -26.79 -8.59
N GLU A 44 58.83 -25.84 -7.94
CA GLU A 44 60.29 -25.66 -8.16
C GLU A 44 61.00 -24.98 -6.95
N GLU A 45 62.36 -25.05 -6.90
CA GLU A 45 63.20 -24.82 -5.70
C GLU A 45 64.13 -23.58 -5.75
N GLY A 46 64.74 -23.26 -4.60
CA GLY A 46 65.99 -22.47 -4.45
C GLY A 46 65.82 -21.19 -3.62
N GLY A 47 66.65 -20.83 -2.63
CA GLY A 47 67.82 -21.45 -1.96
C GLY A 47 68.27 -20.45 -0.85
N LEU A 48 68.60 -20.87 0.39
CA LEU A 48 69.98 -21.00 0.94
C LEU A 48 70.92 -19.82 0.58
N ASP A 49 71.65 -19.13 1.48
CA ASP A 49 72.17 -19.41 2.84
C ASP A 49 72.42 -18.05 3.58
N ASN A 50 72.14 -17.85 4.88
CA ASN A 50 72.90 -18.18 6.12
C ASN A 50 74.10 -17.26 6.52
N PHE A 51 74.36 -17.24 7.84
CA PHE A 51 75.41 -16.56 8.63
C PHE A 51 75.20 -15.04 8.87
N ALA A 52 74.90 -14.52 10.07
CA ALA A 52 75.33 -14.79 11.46
C ALA A 52 76.63 -14.08 11.88
N GLU A 53 76.46 -13.16 12.84
CA GLU A 53 77.31 -12.85 14.02
C GLU A 53 78.82 -12.52 13.83
N ASP A 54 79.30 -11.43 14.47
CA ASP A 54 79.98 -11.53 15.79
C ASP A 54 80.25 -10.14 16.44
N THR A 55 80.50 -10.20 17.75
CA THR A 55 80.69 -9.28 18.88
C THR A 55 81.70 -8.11 18.83
N GLY A 56 81.60 -7.25 19.87
CA GLY A 56 82.74 -6.52 20.49
C GLY A 56 82.59 -4.99 20.50
N ALA A 57 82.00 -4.29 21.49
CA ALA A 57 82.11 -4.31 22.96
C ALA A 57 83.36 -3.60 23.55
N VAL A 58 83.15 -2.94 24.72
CA VAL A 58 84.13 -2.25 25.61
C VAL A 58 84.55 -0.85 25.11
N ASP A 59 84.13 0.31 25.66
CA ASP A 59 83.97 0.84 27.05
C ASP A 59 85.18 1.65 27.56
N THR A 60 84.89 2.77 28.25
CA THR A 60 85.62 3.51 29.32
C THR A 60 85.52 5.05 29.24
N ASP A 61 84.69 5.61 30.12
CA ASP A 61 84.89 6.78 31.00
C ASP A 61 85.87 7.94 30.67
N GLY A 62 85.37 9.18 30.89
CA GLY A 62 85.83 9.93 32.08
C GLY A 62 86.36 11.38 31.93
N ALA A 63 85.49 12.37 32.19
CA ALA A 63 85.77 13.69 32.82
C ALA A 63 86.77 14.69 32.16
N ALA A 64 86.82 16.00 32.47
CA ALA A 64 85.81 17.01 32.84
C ALA A 64 86.48 18.42 32.83
N LEU A 65 85.72 19.47 32.45
CA LEU A 65 85.96 20.92 32.71
C LEU A 65 87.27 21.59 32.20
N ASP A 66 87.14 22.59 31.31
CA ASP A 66 87.44 24.01 31.63
C ASP A 66 86.84 24.95 30.54
N ALA A 67 86.69 26.25 30.84
CA ALA A 67 86.07 27.23 29.97
C ALA A 67 87.08 28.25 29.39
N GLY A 68 87.03 28.49 28.08
CA GLY A 68 87.84 29.52 27.41
C GLY A 68 87.33 29.83 26.01
N SER A 69 86.98 31.09 25.76
CA SER A 69 86.35 31.54 24.51
C SER A 69 87.37 31.91 23.43
N SER A 70 87.21 31.37 22.22
CA SER A 70 87.47 32.11 20.97
C SER A 70 86.79 31.44 19.78
N THR A 71 86.13 32.27 18.98
CA THR A 71 85.59 32.06 17.63
C THR A 71 86.38 31.07 16.75
N ASP A 72 85.64 30.18 16.07
CA ASP A 72 85.80 29.89 14.63
C ASP A 72 84.52 29.19 14.14
N ASP A 73 84.11 29.46 12.89
CA ASP A 73 82.84 29.02 12.32
C ASP A 73 82.83 27.51 11.97
N ALA A 74 81.80 26.78 12.41
CA ALA A 74 81.48 25.44 11.94
C ALA A 74 79.96 25.18 12.06
N ASP A 75 79.33 24.92 10.90
CA ASP A 75 77.92 24.55 10.65
C ASP A 75 76.96 24.53 11.85
N GLU A 76 76.03 25.49 11.88
CA GLU A 76 74.71 25.24 12.48
C GLU A 76 74.07 24.06 11.74
N PRO A 77 73.49 23.06 12.44
CA PRO A 77 72.63 22.09 11.77
C PRO A 77 71.47 22.87 11.11
N PRO A 78 71.00 22.45 9.92
CA PRO A 78 69.91 23.17 9.25
C PRO A 78 68.74 23.26 10.21
N GLU A 79 68.21 24.47 10.42
CA GLU A 79 66.95 24.66 11.14
C GLU A 79 65.93 23.72 10.52
N CYS A 80 65.53 22.70 11.28
CA CYS A 80 64.44 21.82 10.88
C CYS A 80 63.15 22.61 11.07
N GLY A 81 62.90 23.52 10.12
CA GLY A 81 61.75 24.41 10.13
C GLY A 81 60.50 23.56 10.22
N ASN A 82 59.78 23.70 11.32
CA ASN A 82 58.48 23.08 11.52
C ASN A 82 57.57 23.44 10.32
N VAL A 83 56.98 22.42 9.70
CA VAL A 83 56.10 22.57 8.54
C VAL A 83 54.64 22.58 8.97
N SER A 84 53.81 23.31 8.24
CA SER A 84 52.38 23.42 8.52
C SER A 84 51.58 22.36 7.77
N VAL A 85 50.59 21.79 8.46
CA VAL A 85 49.67 20.78 7.92
C VAL A 85 48.27 21.36 8.01
N ILE A 86 47.70 21.75 6.89
CA ILE A 86 46.38 22.41 6.85
C ILE A 86 45.34 21.40 6.40
N PHE A 87 44.45 21.04 7.31
CA PHE A 87 43.24 20.28 7.01
C PHE A 87 42.13 21.25 6.62
N ASP A 88 41.86 21.35 5.32
CA ASP A 88 40.91 22.28 4.70
C ASP A 88 39.54 21.60 4.53
N PHE A 89 38.54 22.10 5.24
CA PHE A 89 37.15 21.63 5.19
C PHE A 89 36.27 22.52 4.28
N GLY A 90 36.87 23.40 3.48
CA GLY A 90 36.16 24.32 2.60
C GLY A 90 35.37 25.38 3.38
N ASP A 91 34.05 25.41 3.19
CA ASP A 91 33.17 26.40 3.84
C ASP A 91 33.11 26.24 5.38
N PHE A 92 33.61 25.12 5.94
CA PHE A 92 33.72 24.87 7.37
C PHE A 92 35.09 25.26 7.97
N GLY A 93 35.91 25.99 7.20
CA GLY A 93 37.20 26.49 7.65
C GLY A 93 38.33 25.45 7.61
N THR A 94 39.38 25.71 8.38
CA THR A 94 40.62 24.92 8.35
C THR A 94 41.13 24.61 9.75
N VAL A 95 41.72 23.44 9.96
CA VAL A 95 42.50 23.10 11.16
C VAL A 95 43.97 22.98 10.77
N THR A 96 44.83 23.78 11.40
CA THR A 96 46.28 23.75 11.15
C THR A 96 47.01 23.01 12.27
N GLN A 97 47.77 21.98 11.92
CA GLN A 97 48.75 21.33 12.78
C GLN A 97 50.17 21.74 12.39
N ILE A 98 51.12 21.50 13.29
CA ILE A 98 52.54 21.73 13.07
C ILE A 98 53.24 20.37 13.12
N ALA A 99 53.98 20.02 12.07
CA ALA A 99 54.72 18.76 11.96
C ALA A 99 56.23 19.01 11.79
N VAL A 100 57.02 17.99 12.12
CA VAL A 100 58.46 17.96 11.84
C VAL A 100 58.66 17.29 10.47
N PRO A 101 59.48 17.84 9.57
CA PRO A 101 59.83 17.18 8.30
C PRO A 101 60.22 15.71 8.45
N GLY A 102 59.62 14.84 7.63
CA GLY A 102 59.80 13.39 7.68
C GLY A 102 58.92 12.66 8.70
N MET A 103 57.99 13.34 9.36
CA MET A 103 56.97 12.74 10.24
C MET A 103 55.57 12.78 9.59
N LYS A 104 54.67 11.95 10.11
CA LYS A 104 53.23 11.94 9.82
C LYS A 104 52.49 13.01 10.65
N PRO A 105 51.23 13.38 10.30
CA PRO A 105 50.41 14.27 11.16
C PRO A 105 50.17 13.66 12.55
N GLU A 106 49.95 14.49 13.56
CA GLU A 106 49.65 14.03 14.94
C GLU A 106 48.27 13.37 15.03
N SER A 107 47.29 13.94 14.34
CA SER A 107 45.92 13.42 14.24
C SER A 107 45.31 13.81 12.89
N VAL A 108 44.29 13.08 12.44
CA VAL A 108 43.36 13.60 11.42
C VAL A 108 42.23 14.26 12.20
N PRO A 109 42.02 15.58 12.07
CA PRO A 109 40.97 16.27 12.80
C PRO A 109 39.60 15.95 12.20
N ASP A 110 38.61 15.77 13.07
CA ASP A 110 37.21 15.84 12.69
C ASP A 110 36.82 17.26 12.27
N ILE A 111 35.66 17.40 11.62
CA ILE A 111 35.06 18.70 11.30
C ILE A 111 34.93 19.52 12.60
N PRO A 112 35.29 20.82 12.62
CA PRO A 112 35.22 21.63 13.83
C PRO A 112 33.86 21.51 14.53
N GLU A 113 33.88 21.37 15.87
CA GLU A 113 32.69 21.05 16.67
C GLU A 113 31.53 22.05 16.44
N GLU A 114 31.86 23.32 16.17
CA GLU A 114 30.93 24.39 15.83
C GLU A 114 30.20 24.24 14.48
N TYR A 115 30.57 23.26 13.65
CA TYR A 115 29.88 22.85 12.42
C TYR A 115 29.38 21.40 12.44
N SER A 116 29.72 20.62 13.46
CA SER A 116 29.33 19.20 13.59
C SER A 116 27.81 18.96 13.46
N TRP A 117 27.00 19.91 13.92
CA TRP A 117 25.54 19.91 13.81
C TRP A 117 24.99 19.91 12.38
N GLN A 118 25.81 20.24 11.36
CA GLN A 118 25.41 20.19 9.96
C GLN A 118 25.45 18.76 9.36
N GLY A 119 25.91 17.78 10.15
CA GLY A 119 25.86 16.37 9.79
C GLY A 119 26.78 15.97 8.63
N TYR A 120 27.78 16.78 8.29
CA TYR A 120 28.83 16.34 7.37
C TYR A 120 29.80 15.37 8.07
N VAL A 121 30.38 14.46 7.29
CA VAL A 121 31.46 13.56 7.69
C VAL A 121 32.56 13.59 6.63
N VAL A 122 33.81 13.43 7.06
CA VAL A 122 34.93 13.28 6.14
C VAL A 122 34.95 11.84 5.61
N THR A 123 34.86 11.69 4.29
CA THR A 123 34.93 10.39 3.60
C THR A 123 36.29 10.08 2.97
N GLY A 124 37.21 11.04 3.05
CA GLY A 124 38.62 10.91 2.66
C GLY A 124 39.28 12.27 2.51
N TRP A 125 40.56 12.27 2.16
CA TRP A 125 41.35 13.49 1.98
C TRP A 125 41.98 13.51 0.58
N LEU A 126 42.02 14.69 -0.02
CA LEU A 126 42.77 14.94 -1.25
C LEU A 126 44.06 15.70 -0.93
N ASN A 127 45.17 15.32 -1.56
CA ASN A 127 46.39 16.13 -1.59
C ASN A 127 46.22 17.36 -2.51
N GLU A 128 47.25 18.20 -2.62
CA GLU A 128 47.23 19.38 -3.50
C GLU A 128 47.09 19.05 -4.99
N ALA A 129 47.50 17.84 -5.41
CA ALA A 129 47.32 17.34 -6.77
C ALA A 129 45.87 16.85 -7.05
N GLY A 130 45.02 16.77 -6.02
CA GLY A 130 43.65 16.27 -6.12
C GLY A 130 43.52 14.75 -6.05
N GLU A 131 44.55 14.05 -5.59
CA GLU A 131 44.58 12.59 -5.45
C GLU A 131 44.12 12.17 -4.04
N PHE A 132 43.36 11.09 -3.95
CA PHE A 132 42.97 10.50 -2.66
C PHE A 132 44.18 9.95 -1.93
N VAL A 133 44.36 10.39 -0.69
CA VAL A 133 45.45 10.00 0.21
C VAL A 133 44.92 9.73 1.60
N ASP A 134 45.63 8.90 2.37
CA ASP A 134 45.49 8.85 3.82
C ASP A 134 46.57 9.75 4.43
N PRO A 135 46.21 10.86 5.11
CA PRO A 135 47.18 11.71 5.79
C PRO A 135 48.01 10.94 6.82
N MET A 136 47.47 9.88 7.44
CA MET A 136 48.19 9.04 8.41
C MET A 136 49.23 8.11 7.77
N GLU A 137 49.24 7.95 6.46
CA GLU A 137 50.22 7.13 5.72
C GLU A 137 51.11 7.95 4.79
N THR A 138 51.13 9.28 4.95
CA THR A 138 51.89 10.20 4.10
C THR A 138 52.92 11.00 4.93
N ASP A 139 54.21 10.85 4.61
CA ASP A 139 55.29 11.59 5.26
C ASP A 139 55.31 13.06 4.83
N ILE A 140 55.31 13.97 5.80
CA ILE A 140 55.22 15.41 5.54
C ILE A 140 56.63 15.99 5.38
N ASN A 141 56.94 16.48 4.19
CA ASN A 141 58.29 16.97 3.83
C ASN A 141 58.32 18.48 3.52
N GLY A 142 57.18 19.17 3.68
CA GLY A 142 56.98 20.60 3.41
C GLY A 142 55.59 21.02 3.88
N ASP A 143 55.27 22.31 3.78
CA ASP A 143 53.90 22.79 4.01
C ASP A 143 52.92 22.02 3.12
N THR A 144 51.84 21.49 3.70
CA THR A 144 50.94 20.54 3.03
C THR A 144 49.49 20.87 3.33
N VAL A 145 48.66 20.98 2.28
CA VAL A 145 47.20 21.11 2.42
C VAL A 145 46.49 19.80 2.06
N TYR A 146 45.73 19.26 3.01
CA TYR A 146 44.79 18.16 2.79
C TYR A 146 43.37 18.71 2.70
N LYS A 147 42.66 18.44 1.60
CA LYS A 147 41.27 18.89 1.40
C LYS A 147 40.29 17.77 1.72
N ALA A 148 39.38 18.02 2.66
CA ALA A 148 38.38 17.05 3.06
C ALA A 148 37.42 16.75 1.90
N GLN A 149 37.14 15.47 1.68
CA GLN A 149 35.95 15.05 0.94
C GLN A 149 34.81 14.91 1.94
N LEU A 150 33.78 15.73 1.78
CA LEU A 150 32.69 15.83 2.73
C LEU A 150 31.40 15.24 2.15
N GLN A 151 30.78 14.34 2.90
CA GLN A 151 29.46 13.80 2.61
C GLN A 151 28.53 14.05 3.79
N ARG A 152 27.23 14.29 3.54
CA ARG A 152 26.25 14.36 4.62
C ARG A 152 25.95 12.95 5.15
N SER A 153 26.21 12.73 6.43
CA SER A 153 25.67 11.62 7.20
C SER A 153 24.17 11.83 7.38
N VAL A 154 23.37 11.01 6.69
CA VAL A 154 21.91 11.10 6.75
C VAL A 154 21.40 10.81 8.17
N SER A 155 22.03 9.90 8.90
CA SER A 155 21.64 9.55 10.28
C SER A 155 21.79 10.73 11.25
N ALA A 156 22.85 11.53 11.11
CA ALA A 156 23.05 12.75 11.90
C ALA A 156 21.95 13.81 11.64
N LEU A 157 21.34 13.79 10.45
CA LEU A 157 20.24 14.70 10.08
C LEU A 157 18.85 14.20 10.50
N MET A 158 18.72 12.97 11.01
CA MET A 158 17.45 12.40 11.44
C MET A 158 17.08 12.80 12.87
N ASN A 159 15.79 13.09 13.08
CA ASN A 159 15.21 13.39 14.38
C ASN A 159 14.80 12.08 15.08
N THR A 160 15.80 11.40 15.64
CA THR A 160 15.67 10.09 16.28
C THR A 160 15.34 10.14 17.77
N ASP A 161 15.43 11.31 18.41
CA ASP A 161 15.28 11.53 19.86
C ASP A 161 14.06 12.39 20.22
N GLU A 162 13.70 13.41 19.42
CA GLU A 162 12.45 14.15 19.65
C GLU A 162 11.26 13.43 19.02
N HIS A 163 10.22 13.17 19.81
CA HIS A 163 9.03 12.46 19.33
C HIS A 163 8.03 13.40 18.65
N LYS A 164 8.47 14.00 17.54
CA LYS A 164 7.63 14.76 16.61
C LYS A 164 6.85 13.84 15.69
N ALA A 165 5.63 14.24 15.35
CA ALA A 165 4.77 13.55 14.40
C ALA A 165 5.35 13.65 12.98
N TYR A 166 5.66 12.52 12.37
CA TYR A 166 6.19 12.46 11.00
C TYR A 166 5.12 12.10 9.96
N ILE A 167 3.96 11.61 10.39
CA ILE A 167 2.83 11.24 9.52
C ILE A 167 1.52 11.93 9.94
N HIS A 168 0.73 12.30 8.95
CA HIS A 168 -0.65 12.74 9.12
C HIS A 168 -1.60 11.84 8.34
N GLY A 169 -2.90 11.92 8.64
CA GLY A 169 -3.92 11.27 7.83
C GLY A 169 -4.00 11.86 6.41
N ILE A 170 -4.65 11.12 5.50
CA ILE A 170 -4.94 11.63 4.15
C ILE A 170 -6.05 12.71 4.16
N THR A 171 -6.81 12.78 5.24
CA THR A 171 -7.56 13.95 5.71
C THR A 171 -7.35 14.06 7.21
N ASP A 172 -7.89 15.11 7.86
CA ASP A 172 -7.85 15.18 9.32
C ASP A 172 -8.50 13.99 10.02
N GLU A 173 -9.59 13.46 9.44
CA GLU A 173 -10.36 12.36 10.00
C GLU A 173 -9.88 10.97 9.54
N ILE A 174 -9.32 10.84 8.35
CA ILE A 174 -9.05 9.53 7.72
C ILE A 174 -7.55 9.29 7.64
N PHE A 175 -7.07 8.22 8.30
CA PHE A 175 -5.69 7.77 8.19
C PHE A 175 -5.44 6.93 6.94
N ASN A 176 -6.45 6.20 6.46
CA ASN A 176 -6.36 5.21 5.37
C ASN A 176 -5.39 4.08 5.69
N ILE A 177 -5.66 3.36 6.79
CA ILE A 177 -4.74 2.40 7.42
C ILE A 177 -4.24 1.25 6.52
N GLN A 178 -5.08 0.78 5.59
CA GLN A 178 -4.73 -0.25 4.59
C GLN A 178 -4.37 0.35 3.21
N GLY A 179 -4.36 1.68 3.09
CA GLY A 179 -3.92 2.36 1.87
C GLY A 179 -2.43 2.15 1.63
N ASN A 180 -2.07 1.89 0.38
CA ASN A 180 -0.67 1.86 -0.03
C ASN A 180 -0.10 3.29 -0.02
N LEU A 181 1.15 3.44 0.41
CA LEU A 181 1.87 4.70 0.25
C LEU A 181 2.28 4.92 -1.21
N THR A 182 2.12 6.15 -1.69
CA THR A 182 2.80 6.63 -2.89
C THR A 182 4.27 6.96 -2.61
N ARG A 183 5.11 7.01 -3.66
CA ARG A 183 6.51 7.44 -3.55
C ARG A 183 6.65 8.87 -3.02
N ALA A 184 5.72 9.76 -3.37
CA ALA A 184 5.64 11.12 -2.79
C ALA A 184 5.36 11.10 -1.29
N GLU A 185 4.33 10.38 -0.84
CA GLU A 185 4.03 10.28 0.61
C GLU A 185 5.22 9.67 1.37
N ALA A 186 5.84 8.62 0.85
CA ALA A 186 7.04 8.04 1.46
C ALA A 186 8.18 9.07 1.56
N ALA A 187 8.49 9.81 0.48
CA ALA A 187 9.48 10.89 0.52
C ALA A 187 9.15 11.95 1.58
N THR A 188 7.89 12.31 1.76
CA THR A 188 7.46 13.23 2.82
C THR A 188 7.62 12.64 4.23
N LEU A 189 7.41 11.34 4.46
CA LEU A 189 7.69 10.73 5.78
C LEU A 189 9.17 10.91 6.17
N PHE A 190 10.10 10.54 5.28
CA PHE A 190 11.54 10.69 5.55
C PHE A 190 11.96 12.17 5.60
N SER A 191 11.41 13.03 4.74
CA SER A 191 11.67 14.48 4.81
C SER A 191 11.09 15.13 6.07
N ASN A 192 10.07 14.56 6.70
CA ASN A 192 9.52 15.06 7.96
C ASN A 192 10.42 14.74 9.14
N LEU A 193 11.10 13.58 9.11
CA LEU A 193 12.07 13.15 10.10
C LEU A 193 13.39 13.94 10.08
N LEU A 194 13.64 14.79 9.08
CA LEU A 194 14.84 15.64 9.07
C LEU A 194 14.77 16.74 10.14
N ARG A 195 15.83 16.88 10.95
CA ARG A 195 16.00 17.96 11.95
C ARG A 195 16.12 19.33 11.27
N GLN A 196 16.91 19.38 10.20
CA GLN A 196 17.15 20.56 9.38
C GLN A 196 16.68 20.33 7.94
N LYS A 197 16.18 21.39 7.30
CA LYS A 197 15.45 21.34 6.02
C LYS A 197 15.84 22.48 5.06
N ASP A 198 16.76 23.31 5.53
CA ASP A 198 17.36 24.53 5.02
C ASP A 198 18.71 24.21 4.35
N PHE A 199 18.64 23.40 3.31
CA PHE A 199 19.78 23.08 2.46
C PHE A 199 19.35 23.08 0.99
N ASP A 200 20.28 23.36 0.10
CA ASP A 200 20.02 23.34 -1.34
C ASP A 200 19.60 21.94 -1.79
N TYR A 201 18.47 21.90 -2.51
CA TYR A 201 17.96 20.69 -3.12
C TYR A 201 17.50 20.98 -4.55
N SER A 202 17.68 20.00 -5.43
CA SER A 202 17.04 19.97 -6.75
C SER A 202 15.99 18.86 -6.77
N ALA A 203 14.85 19.17 -7.41
CA ALA A 203 13.79 18.23 -7.72
C ALA A 203 13.55 18.20 -9.25
N ASP A 204 14.62 18.23 -10.05
CA ASP A 204 14.61 18.31 -11.53
C ASP A 204 14.13 17.02 -12.23
N PHE A 205 13.07 16.39 -11.70
CA PHE A 205 12.38 15.28 -12.32
C PHE A 205 11.28 15.79 -13.26
N THR A 206 11.18 15.20 -14.44
CA THR A 206 10.24 15.64 -15.49
C THR A 206 8.75 15.55 -15.09
N ASP A 207 8.43 14.82 -14.02
CA ASP A 207 7.08 14.63 -13.48
C ASP A 207 6.85 15.24 -12.08
N VAL A 208 7.81 16.04 -11.57
CA VAL A 208 7.70 16.79 -10.31
C VAL A 208 7.67 18.28 -10.64
N LYS A 209 6.56 18.95 -10.32
CA LYS A 209 6.44 20.42 -10.49
C LYS A 209 6.74 21.10 -9.17
N PRO A 210 7.48 22.23 -9.13
CA PRO A 210 7.76 22.96 -7.89
C PRO A 210 6.54 23.37 -7.06
N THR A 211 5.35 23.46 -7.67
CA THR A 211 4.09 23.81 -7.01
C THR A 211 3.34 22.61 -6.39
N GLU A 212 3.86 21.39 -6.51
CA GLU A 212 3.21 20.19 -5.94
C GLU A 212 3.63 20.03 -4.47
N TRP A 213 2.70 19.62 -3.60
CA TRP A 213 2.90 19.57 -2.15
C TRP A 213 4.09 18.70 -1.68
N PHE A 214 4.52 17.74 -2.51
CA PHE A 214 5.64 16.85 -2.24
C PHE A 214 6.97 17.32 -2.87
N ALA A 215 7.00 18.40 -3.64
CA ALA A 215 8.16 18.76 -4.46
C ALA A 215 9.42 18.99 -3.62
N GLU A 216 9.32 19.74 -2.52
CA GLU A 216 10.44 19.93 -1.59
C GLU A 216 10.86 18.62 -0.92
N SER A 217 9.91 17.79 -0.49
CA SER A 217 10.21 16.50 0.15
C SER A 217 10.99 15.59 -0.79
N VAL A 218 10.56 15.51 -2.06
CA VAL A 218 11.24 14.74 -3.11
C VAL A 218 12.63 15.28 -3.37
N GLY A 219 12.80 16.60 -3.47
CA GLY A 219 14.12 17.22 -3.63
C GLY A 219 15.06 16.90 -2.47
N ARG A 220 14.60 17.07 -1.22
CA ARG A 220 15.39 16.78 -0.02
C ARG A 220 15.83 15.32 0.06
N VAL A 221 14.93 14.35 -0.12
CA VAL A 221 15.29 12.92 -0.06
C VAL A 221 16.18 12.48 -1.24
N ASN A 222 16.13 13.20 -2.37
CA ASN A 222 17.01 12.97 -3.51
C ASN A 222 18.42 13.52 -3.25
N ALA A 223 18.53 14.77 -2.77
CA ALA A 223 19.81 15.39 -2.41
C ALA A 223 20.57 14.62 -1.32
N LEU A 224 19.83 13.97 -0.40
CA LEU A 224 20.39 13.12 0.66
C LEU A 224 20.60 11.65 0.26
N GLY A 225 20.30 11.25 -0.99
CA GLY A 225 20.46 9.85 -1.45
C GLY A 225 19.50 8.83 -0.81
N ILE A 226 18.57 9.27 0.05
CA ILE A 226 17.54 8.44 0.69
C ILE A 226 16.70 7.76 -0.38
N ALA A 227 16.24 8.52 -1.38
CA ALA A 227 15.55 8.02 -2.56
C ALA A 227 16.16 8.60 -3.84
N SER A 228 15.86 7.98 -4.97
CA SER A 228 16.35 8.41 -6.28
C SER A 228 15.24 8.30 -7.33
N GLY A 229 15.46 8.97 -8.46
CA GLY A 229 14.61 8.81 -9.65
C GLY A 229 14.67 7.41 -10.27
N ARG A 230 13.84 7.24 -11.30
CA ARG A 230 13.87 6.13 -12.25
C ARG A 230 14.86 6.43 -13.37
N GLU A 231 15.26 5.38 -14.10
CA GLU A 231 16.15 5.48 -15.27
C GLU A 231 15.60 6.39 -16.39
N ASP A 232 14.28 6.61 -16.44
CA ASP A 232 13.61 7.45 -17.45
C ASP A 232 13.53 8.95 -17.07
N GLY A 233 14.25 9.39 -16.03
CA GLY A 233 14.29 10.79 -15.59
C GLY A 233 13.03 11.26 -14.84
N LYS A 234 12.23 10.33 -14.32
CA LYS A 234 11.06 10.60 -13.46
C LYS A 234 11.30 10.23 -12.01
N PHE A 235 10.56 10.84 -11.09
CA PHE A 235 10.46 10.35 -9.73
C PHE A 235 9.31 9.35 -9.54
N SER A 236 8.30 9.33 -10.43
CA SER A 236 7.05 8.58 -10.27
C SER A 236 6.34 8.87 -8.94
N PRO A 237 6.08 10.14 -8.56
CA PRO A 237 5.59 10.52 -7.22
C PRO A 237 4.24 9.90 -6.86
N ARG A 238 3.38 9.66 -7.87
CA ARG A 238 2.02 9.12 -7.72
C ARG A 238 1.94 7.58 -7.77
N GLU A 239 3.05 6.89 -8.03
CA GLU A 239 3.08 5.43 -7.99
C GLU A 239 3.16 4.93 -6.55
N ASN A 240 2.46 3.83 -6.25
CA ASN A 240 2.61 3.15 -4.98
C ASN A 240 4.03 2.57 -4.82
N ILE A 241 4.69 2.85 -3.71
CA ILE A 241 6.03 2.36 -3.40
C ILE A 241 5.98 0.89 -2.93
N THR A 242 6.99 0.11 -3.30
CA THR A 242 7.13 -1.29 -2.84
C THR A 242 7.74 -1.37 -1.44
N ARG A 243 7.54 -2.51 -0.77
CA ARG A 243 8.16 -2.81 0.54
C ARG A 243 9.69 -2.78 0.46
N ALA A 244 10.30 -3.28 -0.62
CA ALA A 244 11.75 -3.22 -0.82
C ALA A 244 12.28 -1.78 -0.99
N GLU A 245 11.61 -0.95 -1.80
CA GLU A 245 11.98 0.47 -1.96
C GLU A 245 11.88 1.24 -0.65
N PHE A 246 10.81 1.03 0.13
CA PHE A 246 10.63 1.70 1.42
C PHE A 246 11.70 1.29 2.44
N VAL A 247 12.06 0.00 2.51
CA VAL A 247 13.15 -0.47 3.37
C VAL A 247 14.51 0.05 2.91
N LYS A 248 14.78 0.20 1.61
CA LYS A 248 16.00 0.88 1.12
C LYS A 248 16.05 2.34 1.57
N MET A 249 14.92 3.05 1.57
CA MET A 249 14.87 4.43 2.08
C MET A 249 15.17 4.48 3.57
N ALA A 250 14.57 3.60 4.39
CA ALA A 250 14.88 3.50 5.82
C ALA A 250 16.34 3.14 6.10
N ALA A 251 16.89 2.16 5.36
CA ALA A 251 18.28 1.75 5.48
C ALA A 251 19.29 2.78 4.94
N ALA A 252 18.84 3.81 4.22
CA ALA A 252 19.69 4.95 3.84
C ALA A 252 19.73 6.06 4.91
N CYS A 253 18.91 5.96 5.96
CA CYS A 253 18.87 6.89 7.09
C CYS A 253 19.76 6.46 8.27
N ASP A 254 20.52 5.37 8.12
CA ASP A 254 21.35 4.76 9.17
C ASP A 254 22.49 3.94 8.51
N SER A 255 23.52 3.59 9.28
CA SER A 255 24.65 2.77 8.81
C SER A 255 24.22 1.32 8.56
N LEU A 256 24.53 0.75 7.40
CA LEU A 256 24.20 -0.65 7.11
C LEU A 256 24.99 -1.61 8.02
N VAL A 257 24.35 -2.72 8.41
CA VAL A 257 25.03 -3.86 9.05
C VAL A 257 25.03 -5.05 8.10
N GLU A 258 26.16 -5.74 8.00
CA GLU A 258 26.26 -6.98 7.23
C GLU A 258 25.52 -8.10 7.98
N ALA A 259 24.64 -8.80 7.28
CA ALA A 259 23.79 -9.85 7.84
C ALA A 259 23.27 -10.79 6.76
N GLU A 260 22.87 -12.00 7.15
CA GLU A 260 22.15 -12.92 6.27
C GLU A 260 20.69 -12.47 6.08
N CYS A 261 20.16 -12.64 4.87
CA CYS A 261 18.75 -12.36 4.58
C CYS A 261 17.92 -13.64 4.79
N PRO A 262 17.01 -13.71 5.78
CA PRO A 262 16.28 -14.93 6.13
C PRO A 262 15.10 -15.25 5.20
N PHE A 263 14.79 -14.36 4.26
CA PHE A 263 13.54 -14.38 3.51
C PHE A 263 13.67 -15.13 2.19
N ALA A 264 13.06 -16.31 2.10
CA ALA A 264 13.13 -17.19 0.92
C ALA A 264 12.52 -16.59 -0.37
N ASP A 265 11.75 -15.50 -0.28
CA ASP A 265 11.22 -14.75 -1.43
C ASP A 265 12.08 -13.53 -1.83
N VAL A 266 13.29 -13.41 -1.27
CA VAL A 266 14.33 -12.45 -1.66
C VAL A 266 15.53 -13.24 -2.16
N SER A 267 15.78 -13.25 -3.48
CA SER A 267 16.92 -13.98 -4.07
C SER A 267 18.27 -13.41 -3.65
N GLU A 268 19.34 -14.21 -3.78
CA GLU A 268 20.73 -13.75 -3.56
C GLU A 268 21.09 -12.52 -4.41
N THR A 269 20.59 -12.47 -5.64
CA THR A 269 20.82 -11.38 -6.61
C THR A 269 19.81 -10.24 -6.52
N HIS A 270 18.90 -10.23 -5.53
CA HIS A 270 17.90 -9.17 -5.42
C HIS A 270 18.57 -7.85 -5.01
N TRP A 271 18.39 -6.79 -5.81
CA TRP A 271 19.02 -5.46 -5.59
C TRP A 271 18.86 -4.91 -4.17
N ALA A 272 17.74 -5.21 -3.50
CA ALA A 272 17.47 -4.74 -2.14
C ALA A 272 18.01 -5.64 -1.01
N ARG A 273 18.67 -6.77 -1.33
CA ARG A 273 18.98 -7.85 -0.36
C ARG A 273 19.74 -7.36 0.86
N ALA A 274 20.82 -6.59 0.66
CA ALA A 274 21.63 -6.07 1.76
C ALA A 274 20.83 -5.14 2.69
N TYR A 275 20.03 -4.23 2.13
CA TYR A 275 19.15 -3.34 2.93
C TYR A 275 18.11 -4.12 3.73
N ILE A 276 17.52 -5.16 3.13
CA ILE A 276 16.54 -6.04 3.79
C ILE A 276 17.21 -6.85 4.92
N ALA A 277 18.39 -7.41 4.68
CA ALA A 277 19.14 -8.15 5.69
C ALA A 277 19.54 -7.25 6.88
N SER A 278 20.10 -6.06 6.60
CA SER A 278 20.43 -5.05 7.61
C SER A 278 19.20 -4.65 8.43
N ALA A 279 18.07 -4.34 7.78
CA ALA A 279 16.83 -3.97 8.46
C ALA A 279 16.22 -5.12 9.28
N TYR A 280 16.46 -6.38 8.89
CA TYR A 280 16.06 -7.55 9.67
C TYR A 280 16.96 -7.74 10.91
N ALA A 281 18.28 -7.64 10.74
CA ALA A 281 19.25 -7.75 11.83
C ALA A 281 19.04 -6.67 12.91
N LYS A 282 18.64 -5.47 12.51
CA LYS A 282 18.25 -4.37 13.42
C LYS A 282 16.82 -4.49 13.99
N GLY A 283 16.08 -5.54 13.64
CA GLY A 283 14.73 -5.79 14.16
C GLY A 283 13.62 -4.92 13.57
N TRP A 284 13.91 -4.06 12.59
CA TRP A 284 12.96 -3.14 11.97
C TRP A 284 11.85 -3.86 11.20
N ILE A 285 12.21 -4.98 10.58
CA ILE A 285 11.30 -5.87 9.84
C ILE A 285 11.37 -7.30 10.39
N LYS A 286 10.26 -8.04 10.31
CA LYS A 286 10.14 -9.42 10.81
C LYS A 286 9.65 -10.42 9.75
N GLY A 287 9.28 -9.94 8.55
CA GLY A 287 8.55 -10.74 7.56
C GLY A 287 7.08 -10.94 7.94
N ASP A 288 6.44 -11.95 7.34
CA ASP A 288 5.05 -12.30 7.57
C ASP A 288 4.84 -13.68 8.20
N ALA A 289 3.58 -14.05 8.43
CA ALA A 289 3.21 -15.33 9.04
C ALA A 289 3.63 -16.57 8.23
N GLY A 290 4.02 -16.40 6.97
CA GLY A 290 4.61 -17.45 6.11
C GLY A 290 6.13 -17.33 5.95
N GLY A 291 6.80 -16.47 6.72
CA GLY A 291 8.25 -16.26 6.66
C GLY A 291 8.72 -15.45 5.45
N LYS A 292 7.82 -14.70 4.79
CA LYS A 292 8.14 -13.93 3.56
C LYS A 292 8.32 -12.44 3.83
N PHE A 293 9.18 -11.79 3.06
CA PHE A 293 9.33 -10.33 3.09
C PHE A 293 8.35 -9.61 2.15
N ARG A 294 7.99 -10.25 1.03
CA ARG A 294 7.18 -9.72 -0.07
C ARG A 294 7.77 -8.44 -0.68
N PRO A 295 8.96 -8.50 -1.33
CA PRO A 295 9.69 -7.30 -1.75
C PRO A 295 8.94 -6.41 -2.74
N TYR A 296 8.14 -7.01 -3.64
CA TYR A 296 7.42 -6.30 -4.70
C TYR A 296 5.99 -5.86 -4.32
N ASP A 297 5.48 -6.32 -3.19
CA ASP A 297 4.19 -5.86 -2.67
C ASP A 297 4.26 -4.37 -2.37
N LYS A 298 3.13 -3.67 -2.57
CA LYS A 298 3.01 -2.25 -2.21
C LYS A 298 2.86 -2.14 -0.70
N ILE A 299 3.61 -1.22 -0.09
CA ILE A 299 3.61 -1.08 1.37
C ILE A 299 2.39 -0.29 1.83
N SER A 300 1.66 -0.83 2.82
CA SER A 300 0.57 -0.10 3.47
C SER A 300 1.09 0.94 4.45
N ARG A 301 0.27 1.98 4.69
CA ARG A 301 0.57 3.03 5.68
C ARG A 301 0.80 2.48 7.09
N ALA A 302 0.10 1.41 7.47
CA ALA A 302 0.31 0.71 8.75
C ALA A 302 1.68 -0.01 8.83
N GLU A 303 2.11 -0.69 7.77
CA GLU A 303 3.42 -1.36 7.73
C GLU A 303 4.57 -0.34 7.74
N ALA A 304 4.44 0.74 6.98
CA ALA A 304 5.44 1.80 6.88
C ALA A 304 5.70 2.48 8.24
N VAL A 305 4.64 2.78 8.98
CA VAL A 305 4.72 3.35 10.33
C VAL A 305 5.43 2.41 11.32
N ILE A 306 5.16 1.11 11.30
CA ILE A 306 5.90 0.16 12.17
C ILE A 306 7.39 0.11 11.81
N ILE A 307 7.73 0.10 10.52
CA ILE A 307 9.14 0.08 10.09
C ILE A 307 9.85 1.35 10.54
N LEU A 308 9.22 2.52 10.40
CA LEU A 308 9.80 3.79 10.84
C LEU A 308 9.91 3.90 12.37
N ASN A 309 8.88 3.51 13.12
CA ASN A 309 8.97 3.52 14.59
C ASN A 309 10.11 2.60 15.08
N ASN A 310 10.22 1.38 14.54
CA ASN A 310 11.32 0.48 14.89
C ASN A 310 12.70 1.04 14.45
N MET A 311 12.79 1.73 13.31
CA MET A 311 14.00 2.41 12.85
C MET A 311 14.43 3.54 13.79
N LEU A 312 13.46 4.29 14.31
CA LEU A 312 13.65 5.39 15.24
C LEU A 312 13.77 4.94 16.71
N GLY A 313 13.64 3.65 17.01
CA GLY A 313 13.61 3.12 18.37
C GLY A 313 12.32 3.40 19.16
N ARG A 314 11.30 4.01 18.53
CA ARG A 314 10.05 4.43 19.19
C ARG A 314 9.11 3.26 19.44
N GLN A 315 8.41 3.26 20.56
CA GLN A 315 7.36 2.33 20.93
C GLN A 315 6.17 3.07 21.54
N PRO A 316 4.92 2.77 21.13
CA PRO A 316 3.75 3.46 21.68
C PRO A 316 3.60 3.23 23.19
N ASP A 317 3.16 4.26 23.90
CA ASP A 317 2.85 4.17 25.32
C ASP A 317 1.87 3.01 25.64
N GLY A 318 2.18 2.24 26.69
CA GLY A 318 1.42 1.04 27.07
C GLY A 318 -0.06 1.27 27.44
N ASP A 319 -0.47 2.51 27.70
CA ASP A 319 -1.83 2.94 28.02
C ASP A 319 -2.45 3.85 26.95
N ILE A 320 -1.86 3.91 25.74
CA ILE A 320 -2.27 4.83 24.66
C ILE A 320 -3.77 4.76 24.29
N GLU A 321 -4.41 3.60 24.46
CA GLU A 321 -5.85 3.41 24.23
C GLU A 321 -6.75 4.18 25.21
N ASN A 322 -6.27 4.42 26.44
CA ASN A 322 -7.03 5.11 27.48
C ASN A 322 -6.66 6.59 27.62
N LYS A 323 -5.60 7.05 26.94
CA LYS A 323 -5.18 8.46 26.96
C LYS A 323 -6.21 9.37 26.26
N PRO A 324 -6.79 10.36 26.95
CA PRO A 324 -7.78 11.26 26.35
C PRO A 324 -7.11 12.28 25.42
N GLY A 325 -7.80 12.67 24.35
CA GLY A 325 -7.34 13.75 23.46
C GLY A 325 -6.07 13.43 22.65
N THR A 326 -5.69 12.16 22.51
CA THR A 326 -4.69 11.71 21.53
C THR A 326 -5.19 11.92 20.10
N ARG A 327 -4.29 11.91 19.10
CA ARG A 327 -4.70 11.95 17.69
C ARG A 327 -5.69 10.81 17.41
N SER A 328 -6.82 11.13 16.76
CA SER A 328 -7.89 10.15 16.58
C SER A 328 -8.47 10.21 15.17
N PHE A 329 -8.19 9.17 14.39
CA PHE A 329 -8.74 8.97 13.05
C PHE A 329 -9.95 8.04 13.11
N CYS A 330 -10.96 8.30 12.29
CA CYS A 330 -12.25 7.60 12.35
C CYS A 330 -12.21 6.18 11.77
N ASP A 331 -11.18 5.84 10.99
CA ASP A 331 -10.92 4.53 10.40
C ASP A 331 -9.85 3.70 11.15
N VAL A 332 -9.30 4.24 12.25
CA VAL A 332 -8.26 3.62 13.07
C VAL A 332 -8.85 3.21 14.42
N PHE A 333 -9.17 1.93 14.56
CA PHE A 333 -9.80 1.36 15.76
C PHE A 333 -8.76 0.78 16.72
N PRO A 334 -8.96 0.86 18.06
CA PRO A 334 -8.04 0.30 19.06
C PRO A 334 -7.67 -1.17 18.81
N GLU A 335 -8.64 -1.98 18.36
CA GLU A 335 -8.41 -3.42 18.08
C GLU A 335 -7.46 -3.71 16.90
N HIS A 336 -6.98 -2.69 16.18
CA HIS A 336 -6.07 -2.87 15.05
C HIS A 336 -4.61 -2.98 15.53
N TRP A 337 -3.86 -3.97 15.05
CA TRP A 337 -2.47 -4.24 15.45
C TRP A 337 -1.50 -3.05 15.32
N ALA A 338 -1.80 -2.11 14.42
CA ALA A 338 -1.03 -0.89 14.21
C ALA A 338 -1.52 0.32 15.03
N TYR A 339 -2.57 0.21 15.86
CA TYR A 339 -3.24 1.34 16.50
C TYR A 339 -2.25 2.24 17.26
N GLY A 340 -1.57 1.70 18.28
CA GLY A 340 -0.62 2.46 19.08
C GLY A 340 0.48 3.08 18.23
N ASN A 341 1.09 2.29 17.34
CA ASN A 341 2.12 2.75 16.41
C ASN A 341 1.68 3.92 15.50
N ILE A 342 0.41 3.98 15.11
CA ILE A 342 -0.15 5.09 14.33
C ILE A 342 -0.37 6.34 15.19
N ILE A 343 -0.79 6.19 16.44
CA ILE A 343 -0.95 7.33 17.35
C ILE A 343 0.42 7.92 17.72
N GLU A 344 1.38 7.04 17.98
CA GLU A 344 2.82 7.30 18.16
C GLU A 344 3.40 8.15 17.03
N ALA A 345 3.27 7.68 15.79
CA ALA A 345 3.79 8.38 14.62
C ALA A 345 3.09 9.72 14.28
N ALA A 346 1.86 9.92 14.78
CA ALA A 346 0.99 11.03 14.40
C ALA A 346 0.69 12.04 15.52
N THR A 347 1.40 11.95 16.65
CA THR A 347 1.24 12.84 17.81
C THR A 347 2.59 13.33 18.30
N ASP A 348 2.79 14.66 18.35
CA ASP A 348 3.94 15.26 19.03
C ASP A 348 3.83 15.01 20.54
N HIS A 349 4.86 14.41 21.14
CA HIS A 349 4.88 14.08 22.56
C HIS A 349 6.28 14.11 23.20
N GLU A 350 6.29 14.10 24.53
CA GLU A 350 7.46 13.88 25.38
C GLU A 350 7.28 12.55 26.11
N PHE A 351 8.38 11.85 26.40
CA PHE A 351 8.34 10.53 27.03
C PHE A 351 9.49 10.28 28.00
N THR A 352 9.31 9.26 28.84
CA THR A 352 10.38 8.58 29.57
C THR A 352 10.40 7.11 29.15
N ALA A 353 11.59 6.58 28.83
CA ALA A 353 11.77 5.15 28.59
C ALA A 353 11.46 4.33 29.85
N THR A 354 10.83 3.16 29.68
CA THR A 354 10.49 2.24 30.78
C THR A 354 11.54 1.13 30.91
N GLU A 355 11.66 0.55 32.10
CA GLU A 355 12.59 -0.57 32.37
C GLU A 355 12.30 -1.83 31.51
N GLU A 356 11.07 -1.96 30.99
CA GLU A 356 10.64 -3.07 30.13
C GLU A 356 10.88 -2.82 28.62
N GLY A 357 11.51 -1.68 28.25
CA GLY A 357 11.84 -1.36 26.86
C GLY A 357 10.68 -0.76 26.05
N GLY A 358 9.79 -0.01 26.71
CA GLY A 358 8.75 0.78 26.08
C GLY A 358 8.78 2.23 26.53
N GLU A 359 7.68 2.96 26.33
CA GLU A 359 7.59 4.39 26.65
C GLU A 359 6.44 4.71 27.61
N GLN A 360 6.63 5.75 28.40
CA GLN A 360 5.58 6.41 29.16
C GLN A 360 5.56 7.89 28.76
N TRP A 361 4.48 8.35 28.13
CA TRP A 361 4.36 9.75 27.70
C TRP A 361 4.12 10.67 28.89
N THR A 362 4.92 11.73 29.00
CA THR A 362 4.86 12.76 30.05
C THR A 362 3.99 13.94 29.64
N ASP A 363 4.06 14.38 28.38
CA ASP A 363 3.13 15.34 27.77
C ASP A 363 2.91 15.04 26.27
N TYR A 364 1.82 15.54 25.69
CA TYR A 364 1.50 15.34 24.28
C TYR A 364 0.49 16.37 23.74
N THR A 365 0.67 16.72 22.47
CA THR A 365 -0.21 17.63 21.74
C THR A 365 -1.63 17.06 21.65
N ARG A 366 -2.60 17.79 22.21
CA ARG A 366 -4.01 17.38 22.26
C ARG A 366 -4.72 17.61 20.92
N TYR A 367 -5.49 16.63 20.50
CA TYR A 367 -6.33 16.69 19.31
C TYR A 367 -7.77 17.12 19.66
N GLU A 368 -7.97 18.44 19.71
CA GLU A 368 -9.25 19.08 20.08
C GLU A 368 -10.27 19.22 18.93
N ALA A 369 -10.05 18.54 17.81
CA ALA A 369 -10.91 18.69 16.63
C ALA A 369 -12.31 18.10 16.85
N THR A 370 -13.34 18.86 16.48
CA THR A 370 -14.73 18.37 16.50
C THR A 370 -14.90 17.25 15.47
N LYS A 371 -15.00 16.00 15.93
CA LYS A 371 -15.20 14.83 15.06
C LYS A 371 -16.43 15.01 14.17
N LYS A 372 -16.21 15.07 12.85
CA LYS A 372 -17.28 15.13 11.84
C LYS A 372 -18.22 13.93 11.99
N ARG A 373 -19.50 14.12 11.67
CA ARG A 373 -20.54 13.08 11.72
C ARG A 373 -21.20 12.92 10.35
N GLY A 374 -21.68 11.72 10.04
CA GLY A 374 -22.30 11.43 8.75
C GLY A 374 -21.28 11.15 7.65
N TRP A 375 -21.61 11.52 6.41
CA TRP A 375 -20.80 11.17 5.24
C TRP A 375 -19.48 11.96 5.17
N ILE A 376 -18.37 11.22 5.05
CA ILE A 376 -17.07 11.76 4.64
C ILE A 376 -16.46 10.91 3.52
N SER A 377 -15.38 11.38 2.91
CA SER A 377 -14.66 10.67 1.84
C SER A 377 -13.17 10.96 1.90
N GLY A 378 -12.36 9.97 1.54
CA GLY A 378 -10.89 10.05 1.49
C GLY A 378 -10.32 8.82 0.78
N GLY A 379 -9.22 8.97 0.05
CA GLY A 379 -8.54 7.84 -0.60
C GLY A 379 -9.40 7.12 -1.67
N GLY A 380 -10.36 7.82 -2.27
CA GLY A 380 -11.34 7.25 -3.20
C GLY A 380 -12.45 6.40 -2.52
N LYS A 381 -12.47 6.33 -1.18
CA LYS A 381 -13.46 5.61 -0.37
C LYS A 381 -14.46 6.56 0.27
N ARG A 382 -15.68 6.06 0.51
CA ARG A 382 -16.70 6.71 1.35
C ARG A 382 -16.76 6.06 2.73
N TYR A 383 -17.03 6.86 3.76
CA TYR A 383 -17.22 6.43 5.14
C TYR A 383 -18.47 7.11 5.70
N TYR A 384 -19.15 6.47 6.66
CA TYR A 384 -20.21 7.11 7.43
C TYR A 384 -19.82 7.12 8.90
N ILE A 385 -19.71 8.32 9.49
CA ILE A 385 -19.21 8.49 10.85
C ILE A 385 -20.36 8.54 11.84
N GLY A 386 -20.30 7.65 12.83
CA GLY A 386 -21.31 7.49 13.87
C GLY A 386 -21.31 8.59 14.93
N SER A 387 -22.20 8.48 15.91
CA SER A 387 -22.33 9.44 17.03
C SER A 387 -21.06 9.53 17.90
N ASN A 388 -20.30 8.43 18.00
CA ASN A 388 -19.01 8.32 18.68
C ASN A 388 -17.82 8.88 17.86
N GLY A 389 -18.05 9.38 16.65
CA GLY A 389 -16.99 9.92 15.79
C GLY A 389 -16.10 8.86 15.12
N MET A 390 -16.48 7.58 15.16
CA MET A 390 -15.81 6.49 14.42
C MET A 390 -16.62 6.09 13.19
N ALA A 391 -15.96 5.55 12.16
CA ALA A 391 -16.64 5.02 10.99
C ALA A 391 -17.52 3.81 11.37
N LEU A 392 -18.71 3.71 10.79
CA LEU A 392 -19.55 2.52 10.92
C LEU A 392 -18.91 1.34 10.15
N ARG A 393 -19.08 0.13 10.69
CA ARG A 393 -18.57 -1.12 10.11
C ARG A 393 -19.73 -2.08 9.78
N GLY A 394 -19.51 -2.99 8.84
CA GLY A 394 -20.48 -4.03 8.44
C GLY A 394 -21.69 -3.49 7.68
N ALA A 395 -22.78 -4.27 7.70
CA ALA A 395 -24.04 -3.92 7.05
C ALA A 395 -24.76 -2.79 7.80
N GLN A 396 -25.15 -1.74 7.09
CA GLN A 396 -25.83 -0.54 7.62
C GLN A 396 -27.02 -0.16 6.75
N THR A 397 -27.97 0.60 7.29
CA THR A 397 -29.04 1.23 6.50
C THR A 397 -29.12 2.71 6.87
N ILE A 398 -28.81 3.57 5.91
CA ILE A 398 -28.67 5.03 6.09
C ILE A 398 -29.60 5.70 5.10
N GLY A 399 -30.58 6.47 5.58
CA GLY A 399 -31.59 7.11 4.72
C GLY A 399 -32.44 6.14 3.89
N GLY A 400 -32.62 4.89 4.36
CA GLY A 400 -33.33 3.84 3.63
C GLY A 400 -32.52 3.16 2.52
N VAL A 401 -31.27 3.57 2.29
CA VAL A 401 -30.32 2.91 1.39
C VAL A 401 -29.44 1.97 2.21
N LYS A 402 -29.20 0.76 1.68
CA LYS A 402 -28.33 -0.24 2.31
C LYS A 402 -26.88 0.01 1.96
N TYR A 403 -26.01 -0.10 2.96
CA TYR A 403 -24.57 0.03 2.81
C TYR A 403 -23.82 -1.14 3.44
N TRP A 404 -22.61 -1.40 2.96
CA TRP A 404 -21.67 -2.33 3.55
C TRP A 404 -20.31 -1.67 3.72
N PHE A 405 -19.86 -1.53 4.96
CA PHE A 405 -18.54 -1.03 5.31
C PHE A 405 -17.64 -2.17 5.77
N ASP A 406 -16.35 -2.10 5.45
CA ASP A 406 -15.37 -3.13 5.84
C ASP A 406 -14.90 -3.00 7.31
N ARG A 407 -13.79 -3.67 7.66
CA ARG A 407 -13.24 -3.67 9.02
C ARG A 407 -12.57 -2.35 9.44
N THR A 408 -12.23 -1.50 8.47
CA THR A 408 -11.74 -0.12 8.66
C THR A 408 -12.88 0.90 8.58
N GLY A 409 -14.10 0.46 8.23
CA GLY A 409 -15.25 1.34 8.01
C GLY A 409 -15.28 1.98 6.61
N ALA A 410 -14.38 1.61 5.71
CA ALA A 410 -14.41 2.07 4.32
C ALA A 410 -15.52 1.37 3.53
N GLY A 411 -16.10 2.10 2.57
CA GLY A 411 -17.15 1.58 1.68
C GLY A 411 -16.65 0.39 0.85
N ALA A 412 -17.23 -0.79 1.12
CA ALA A 412 -16.80 -2.03 0.51
C ALA A 412 -17.26 -2.16 -0.95
N THR A 413 -16.45 -2.81 -1.80
CA THR A 413 -16.83 -3.20 -3.16
C THR A 413 -16.69 -4.71 -3.30
N GLY A 414 -17.75 -5.39 -3.73
CA GLY A 414 -17.76 -6.84 -3.86
C GLY A 414 -19.09 -7.48 -3.45
N PHE A 415 -19.09 -8.80 -3.36
CA PHE A 415 -20.26 -9.59 -2.96
C PHE A 415 -20.30 -9.86 -1.45
N PHE A 416 -21.45 -9.61 -0.84
CA PHE A 416 -21.74 -9.89 0.56
C PHE A 416 -23.05 -10.68 0.69
N THR A 417 -23.15 -11.52 1.72
CA THR A 417 -24.31 -12.41 1.91
C THR A 417 -25.34 -11.76 2.81
N GLU A 418 -26.56 -11.58 2.31
CA GLU A 418 -27.73 -11.07 3.04
C GLU A 418 -28.80 -12.16 3.11
N GLY A 419 -28.85 -12.86 4.24
CA GLY A 419 -29.72 -14.02 4.41
C GLY A 419 -29.35 -15.12 3.41
N LYS A 420 -30.24 -15.40 2.45
CA LYS A 420 -30.00 -16.39 1.39
C LYS A 420 -29.43 -15.81 0.09
N TRP A 421 -29.28 -14.48 -0.01
CA TRP A 421 -28.92 -13.79 -1.26
C TRP A 421 -27.48 -13.30 -1.22
N LYS A 422 -26.77 -13.43 -2.33
CA LYS A 422 -25.44 -12.85 -2.54
C LYS A 422 -25.62 -11.52 -3.28
N ARG A 423 -25.31 -10.41 -2.60
CA ARG A 423 -25.64 -9.03 -2.99
C ARG A 423 -24.36 -8.26 -3.29
N TYR A 424 -24.37 -7.44 -4.34
CA TYR A 424 -23.18 -6.67 -4.74
C TYR A 424 -23.24 -5.25 -4.20
N TYR A 425 -22.13 -4.81 -3.62
CA TYR A 425 -21.92 -3.45 -3.13
C TYR A 425 -20.81 -2.78 -3.94
N LYS A 426 -20.91 -1.46 -4.17
CA LYS A 426 -19.89 -0.65 -4.86
C LYS A 426 -19.62 0.62 -4.05
N ASN A 427 -18.37 0.81 -3.61
CA ASN A 427 -17.96 1.89 -2.71
C ASN A 427 -18.90 2.03 -1.49
N GLY A 428 -19.28 0.89 -0.95
CA GLY A 428 -20.17 0.75 0.20
C GLY A 428 -21.65 0.72 -0.12
N GLU A 429 -22.12 1.10 -1.31
CA GLU A 429 -23.55 1.22 -1.61
C GLU A 429 -24.11 -0.02 -2.32
N LEU A 430 -25.30 -0.49 -1.93
CA LEU A 430 -25.95 -1.65 -2.55
C LEU A 430 -26.36 -1.34 -4.01
N VAL A 431 -25.89 -2.15 -4.96
CA VAL A 431 -26.28 -2.00 -6.37
C VAL A 431 -27.44 -2.96 -6.71
N GLU A 432 -28.58 -2.40 -7.14
CA GLU A 432 -29.79 -3.16 -7.47
C GLU A 432 -29.75 -3.77 -8.89
N ASP A 433 -29.06 -3.14 -9.85
CA ASP A 433 -28.79 -3.71 -11.18
C ASP A 433 -27.27 -3.84 -11.39
N ILE A 434 -26.80 -5.08 -11.47
CA ILE A 434 -25.39 -5.43 -11.66
C ILE A 434 -25.09 -5.95 -13.07
N SER A 435 -26.10 -5.98 -13.96
CA SER A 435 -26.03 -6.63 -15.27
C SER A 435 -24.96 -6.06 -16.19
N ASN A 436 -24.66 -4.77 -16.05
CA ASN A 436 -23.65 -4.05 -16.84
C ASN A 436 -22.30 -3.89 -16.12
N LEU A 437 -22.10 -4.47 -14.94
CA LEU A 437 -20.86 -4.31 -14.17
C LEU A 437 -19.76 -5.33 -14.50
N GLY A 438 -20.07 -6.39 -15.26
CA GLY A 438 -19.13 -7.48 -15.57
C GLY A 438 -18.77 -8.39 -14.38
N VAL A 439 -19.41 -8.20 -13.21
CA VAL A 439 -19.14 -8.94 -11.96
C VAL A 439 -19.90 -10.26 -11.84
N VAL A 440 -20.79 -10.56 -12.79
CA VAL A 440 -21.50 -11.84 -12.94
C VAL A 440 -21.53 -12.24 -14.42
N LYS A 441 -21.62 -13.55 -14.67
CA LYS A 441 -22.00 -14.12 -15.96
C LYS A 441 -23.00 -15.26 -15.74
N GLY A 442 -23.61 -15.73 -16.83
CA GLY A 442 -24.50 -16.89 -16.78
C GLY A 442 -23.79 -18.19 -16.38
N PRO A 443 -24.53 -19.29 -16.14
CA PRO A 443 -25.94 -19.47 -16.48
C PRO A 443 -26.89 -18.65 -15.59
N TYR A 444 -28.06 -18.33 -16.15
CA TYR A 444 -29.11 -17.55 -15.50
C TYR A 444 -30.38 -18.38 -15.25
N TYR A 445 -31.17 -17.91 -14.30
CA TYR A 445 -32.53 -18.36 -13.96
C TYR A 445 -33.45 -17.13 -13.94
N ILE A 446 -34.66 -17.26 -14.48
CA ILE A 446 -35.65 -16.18 -14.56
C ILE A 446 -36.79 -16.48 -13.61
N LYS A 447 -37.10 -15.57 -12.69
CA LYS A 447 -38.29 -15.67 -11.83
C LYS A 447 -39.27 -14.55 -12.11
N VAL A 448 -40.47 -14.92 -12.55
CA VAL A 448 -41.58 -13.99 -12.81
C VAL A 448 -42.52 -13.97 -11.62
N TYR A 449 -42.80 -12.78 -11.12
CA TYR A 449 -43.76 -12.51 -10.04
C TYR A 449 -45.09 -12.10 -10.67
N LYS A 450 -45.85 -13.07 -11.22
CA LYS A 450 -47.05 -12.81 -12.05
C LYS A 450 -48.06 -11.86 -11.37
N PRO A 451 -48.43 -12.01 -10.07
CA PRO A 451 -49.36 -11.09 -9.42
C PRO A 451 -48.82 -9.65 -9.31
N ALA A 452 -47.51 -9.48 -9.20
CA ALA A 452 -46.87 -8.17 -9.08
C ALA A 452 -46.43 -7.57 -10.43
N ASN A 453 -46.54 -8.29 -11.54
CA ASN A 453 -46.15 -7.82 -12.88
C ASN A 453 -44.71 -7.27 -12.92
N TYR A 454 -43.75 -8.08 -12.47
CA TYR A 454 -42.32 -7.87 -12.68
C TYR A 454 -41.56 -9.20 -12.64
N LEU A 455 -40.30 -9.22 -13.08
CA LEU A 455 -39.43 -10.39 -12.95
C LEU A 455 -38.05 -10.02 -12.42
N ILE A 456 -37.30 -11.03 -11.97
CA ILE A 456 -35.89 -10.92 -11.58
C ILE A 456 -35.08 -11.98 -12.31
N ILE A 457 -33.93 -11.57 -12.85
CA ILE A 457 -32.88 -12.47 -13.33
C ILE A 457 -31.95 -12.82 -12.17
N PHE A 458 -31.59 -14.10 -12.03
CA PHE A 458 -30.61 -14.59 -11.06
C PHE A 458 -29.44 -15.28 -11.78
N ALA A 459 -28.21 -14.99 -11.35
CA ALA A 459 -27.02 -15.74 -11.74
C ALA A 459 -26.77 -16.91 -10.77
N LYS A 460 -26.12 -17.95 -11.29
CA LYS A 460 -25.67 -19.11 -10.53
C LYS A 460 -24.35 -18.78 -9.82
N GLU A 461 -24.27 -19.02 -8.51
CA GLU A 461 -22.99 -18.99 -7.78
C GLU A 461 -22.23 -20.32 -7.92
N ASP A 462 -20.97 -20.35 -7.49
CA ASP A 462 -20.08 -21.52 -7.58
C ASP A 462 -20.61 -22.76 -6.84
N SER A 463 -21.43 -22.57 -5.79
CA SER A 463 -22.15 -23.64 -5.08
C SER A 463 -23.26 -24.31 -5.91
N GLY A 464 -23.59 -23.73 -7.08
CA GLY A 464 -24.65 -24.16 -7.98
C GLY A 464 -26.02 -23.53 -7.72
N LYS A 465 -26.17 -22.66 -6.73
CA LYS A 465 -27.44 -22.00 -6.39
C LYS A 465 -27.68 -20.74 -7.22
N TYR A 466 -28.92 -20.50 -7.64
CA TYR A 466 -29.35 -19.24 -8.28
C TYR A 466 -29.77 -18.20 -7.23
N ASN A 467 -28.78 -17.62 -6.55
CA ASN A 467 -28.97 -16.73 -5.39
C ASN A 467 -28.31 -15.35 -5.54
N ILE A 468 -27.77 -15.02 -6.72
CA ILE A 468 -27.24 -13.68 -7.03
C ILE A 468 -28.28 -12.94 -7.90
N PRO A 469 -29.04 -11.97 -7.36
CA PRO A 469 -29.99 -11.19 -8.17
C PRO A 469 -29.22 -10.24 -9.09
N VAL A 470 -29.52 -10.25 -10.39
CA VAL A 470 -28.75 -9.57 -11.44
C VAL A 470 -29.39 -8.24 -11.84
N ARG A 471 -30.67 -8.30 -12.22
CA ARG A 471 -31.52 -7.13 -12.50
C ARG A 471 -32.99 -7.51 -12.33
N SER A 472 -33.83 -6.51 -12.10
CA SER A 472 -35.29 -6.63 -12.08
C SER A 472 -35.86 -5.90 -13.28
N MET A 473 -36.88 -6.49 -13.91
CA MET A 473 -37.47 -6.00 -15.15
C MET A 473 -38.96 -5.77 -14.94
N LEU A 474 -39.50 -4.68 -15.49
CA LEU A 474 -40.93 -4.40 -15.44
C LEU A 474 -41.64 -5.16 -16.56
N VAL A 475 -42.69 -5.91 -16.22
CA VAL A 475 -43.41 -6.71 -17.22
C VAL A 475 -44.92 -6.48 -17.15
N SER A 476 -45.64 -6.88 -18.20
CA SER A 476 -47.08 -7.09 -18.14
C SER A 476 -47.42 -8.52 -18.51
N CYS A 477 -47.87 -9.27 -17.50
CA CYS A 477 -48.47 -10.59 -17.67
C CYS A 477 -49.95 -10.46 -18.09
N GLY A 478 -50.59 -11.60 -18.29
CA GLY A 478 -52.02 -11.72 -18.56
C GLY A 478 -52.66 -12.68 -17.57
N ASN A 479 -53.99 -12.66 -17.48
CA ASN A 479 -54.72 -13.71 -16.76
C ASN A 479 -54.34 -15.12 -17.30
N PRO A 480 -54.23 -15.35 -18.62
CA PRO A 480 -53.83 -16.64 -19.18
C PRO A 480 -52.34 -16.99 -19.05
N THR A 481 -51.47 -16.09 -18.55
CA THR A 481 -50.03 -16.38 -18.46
C THR A 481 -49.82 -17.62 -17.58
N PRO A 482 -49.13 -18.67 -18.07
CA PRO A 482 -49.00 -19.93 -17.34
C PRO A 482 -48.15 -19.76 -16.07
N THR A 483 -48.29 -20.66 -15.11
CA THR A 483 -47.58 -20.63 -13.82
C THR A 483 -46.94 -21.97 -13.52
N GLY A 484 -45.73 -21.96 -12.95
CA GLY A 484 -44.89 -23.14 -12.76
C GLY A 484 -43.55 -23.03 -13.47
N ASP A 485 -42.94 -24.18 -13.75
CA ASP A 485 -41.59 -24.32 -14.29
C ASP A 485 -41.57 -24.52 -15.81
N TYR A 486 -40.77 -23.71 -16.49
CA TYR A 486 -40.61 -23.66 -17.94
C TYR A 486 -39.15 -23.47 -18.32
N TYR A 487 -38.84 -23.59 -19.61
CA TYR A 487 -37.49 -23.42 -20.15
C TYR A 487 -37.57 -22.61 -21.46
N THR A 488 -36.47 -22.02 -21.93
CA THR A 488 -36.47 -21.18 -23.14
C THR A 488 -36.04 -21.94 -24.41
N PRO A 489 -36.92 -22.65 -25.15
CA PRO A 489 -36.49 -23.51 -26.26
C PRO A 489 -36.06 -22.75 -27.51
N ALA A 490 -36.60 -21.56 -27.76
CA ALA A 490 -36.34 -20.79 -28.98
C ALA A 490 -36.37 -19.26 -28.71
N ARG A 491 -35.77 -18.51 -29.64
CA ARG A 491 -35.81 -17.05 -29.65
C ARG A 491 -35.89 -16.51 -31.09
N TYR A 492 -36.59 -15.40 -31.27
CA TYR A 492 -36.88 -14.78 -32.56
C TYR A 492 -36.62 -13.27 -32.49
N ARG A 493 -35.79 -12.71 -33.39
CA ARG A 493 -35.54 -11.27 -33.44
C ARG A 493 -36.84 -10.47 -33.71
N TRP A 494 -37.70 -11.03 -34.55
CA TRP A 494 -39.04 -10.55 -34.88
C TRP A 494 -39.98 -11.75 -34.91
N LEU A 495 -41.19 -11.61 -34.38
CA LEU A 495 -42.25 -12.60 -34.50
C LEU A 495 -43.59 -11.90 -34.78
N GLU A 496 -44.36 -12.46 -35.70
CA GLU A 496 -45.75 -12.04 -35.92
C GLU A 496 -46.61 -12.62 -34.80
N MET A 497 -47.45 -11.77 -34.21
CA MET A 497 -48.29 -12.06 -33.07
C MET A 497 -49.74 -12.21 -33.52
N VAL A 498 -50.56 -12.88 -32.71
CA VAL A 498 -52.01 -13.02 -32.96
C VAL A 498 -52.64 -11.63 -33.19
N GLY A 499 -53.30 -11.47 -34.34
CA GLY A 499 -53.87 -10.19 -34.79
C GLY A 499 -53.00 -9.37 -35.75
N GLY A 500 -51.89 -9.92 -36.27
CA GLY A 500 -51.06 -9.29 -37.32
C GLY A 500 -50.06 -8.23 -36.82
N SER A 501 -49.99 -8.02 -35.50
CA SER A 501 -48.98 -7.16 -34.86
C SER A 501 -47.62 -7.87 -34.76
N TRP A 502 -46.55 -7.12 -34.53
CA TRP A 502 -45.18 -7.63 -34.54
C TRP A 502 -44.44 -7.32 -33.23
N ALA A 503 -43.83 -8.34 -32.63
CA ALA A 503 -43.02 -8.19 -31.44
C ALA A 503 -41.52 -8.39 -31.73
N GLN A 504 -40.68 -7.74 -30.92
CA GLN A 504 -39.22 -7.81 -31.00
C GLN A 504 -38.63 -8.61 -29.84
N TRP A 505 -37.42 -9.14 -30.05
CA TRP A 505 -36.59 -9.76 -29.01
C TRP A 505 -37.31 -10.91 -28.28
N CYS A 506 -38.07 -11.68 -29.04
CA CYS A 506 -38.97 -12.69 -28.50
C CYS A 506 -38.17 -13.89 -28.01
N THR A 507 -38.42 -14.34 -26.78
CA THR A 507 -37.87 -15.57 -26.20
C THR A 507 -39.02 -16.45 -25.74
N GLN A 508 -39.17 -17.64 -26.34
CA GLN A 508 -40.27 -18.55 -26.05
C GLN A 508 -40.16 -19.09 -24.61
N ILE A 509 -41.30 -19.28 -23.95
CA ILE A 509 -41.40 -19.83 -22.59
C ILE A 509 -42.05 -21.21 -22.65
N TYR A 510 -43.24 -21.29 -23.26
CA TYR A 510 -44.03 -22.51 -23.36
C TYR A 510 -45.10 -22.32 -24.43
N ASP A 511 -45.24 -23.28 -25.34
CA ASP A 511 -46.19 -23.22 -26.46
C ASP A 511 -46.11 -21.84 -27.17
N SER A 512 -47.22 -21.10 -27.24
CA SER A 512 -47.36 -19.79 -27.88
C SER A 512 -47.03 -18.61 -26.95
N TYR A 513 -46.58 -18.85 -25.71
CA TYR A 513 -46.23 -17.81 -24.75
C TYR A 513 -44.74 -17.45 -24.78
N LEU A 514 -44.45 -16.16 -24.88
CA LEU A 514 -43.09 -15.62 -25.00
C LEU A 514 -42.85 -14.47 -24.01
N PHE A 515 -41.59 -14.25 -23.62
CA PHE A 515 -41.09 -12.92 -23.28
C PHE A 515 -40.90 -12.14 -24.58
N HIS A 516 -41.41 -10.91 -24.69
CA HIS A 516 -41.23 -10.10 -25.89
C HIS A 516 -41.42 -8.59 -25.62
N SER A 517 -40.93 -7.73 -26.53
CA SER A 517 -41.18 -6.28 -26.47
C SER A 517 -42.68 -5.94 -26.56
N VAL A 518 -43.09 -4.74 -26.17
CA VAL A 518 -44.39 -4.20 -26.57
C VAL A 518 -44.60 -4.36 -28.09
N PRO A 519 -45.78 -4.85 -28.56
CA PRO A 519 -46.04 -5.01 -29.99
C PRO A 519 -46.07 -3.71 -30.78
N ASN A 520 -45.77 -3.83 -32.07
CA ASN A 520 -45.86 -2.81 -33.10
C ASN A 520 -46.94 -3.21 -34.11
N ASP A 521 -47.63 -2.26 -34.75
CA ASP A 521 -48.59 -2.56 -35.83
C ASP A 521 -47.91 -3.24 -37.03
N LEU A 522 -46.70 -2.78 -37.36
CA LEU A 522 -45.92 -3.27 -38.49
C LEU A 522 -44.60 -3.87 -38.00
N ARG A 523 -43.91 -4.61 -38.86
CA ARG A 523 -42.55 -5.13 -38.62
C ARG A 523 -41.49 -4.02 -38.70
N ASN A 524 -41.62 -3.00 -37.85
CA ASN A 524 -40.70 -1.89 -37.69
C ASN A 524 -40.69 -1.41 -36.22
N ASN A 525 -39.74 -0.55 -35.91
CA ASN A 525 -39.47 -0.02 -34.57
C ASN A 525 -40.15 1.33 -34.28
N TYR A 526 -41.11 1.76 -35.11
CA TYR A 526 -41.76 3.09 -35.01
C TYR A 526 -43.30 3.03 -35.07
N THR A 527 -43.89 1.85 -34.90
CA THR A 527 -45.35 1.64 -34.82
C THR A 527 -45.78 0.94 -33.53
N MET A 528 -45.00 1.12 -32.46
CA MET A 528 -45.28 0.59 -31.12
C MET A 528 -46.54 1.24 -30.52
N TRP A 529 -47.37 0.41 -29.89
CA TRP A 529 -48.52 0.89 -29.12
C TRP A 529 -48.08 1.56 -27.81
N SER A 530 -47.92 2.90 -27.85
CA SER A 530 -47.62 3.74 -26.68
C SER A 530 -48.58 3.52 -25.51
N GLY A 531 -49.86 3.22 -25.80
CA GLY A 531 -50.85 2.81 -24.80
C GLY A 531 -50.47 1.53 -24.05
N GLU A 532 -49.97 0.49 -24.74
CA GLU A 532 -49.53 -0.76 -24.10
C GLU A 532 -48.21 -0.57 -23.34
N TYR A 533 -47.27 0.22 -23.89
CA TYR A 533 -46.04 0.59 -23.19
C TYR A 533 -46.34 1.30 -21.86
N ASN A 534 -47.27 2.27 -21.88
CA ASN A 534 -47.74 2.95 -20.68
C ASN A 534 -48.46 2.04 -19.68
N ASN A 535 -48.86 0.84 -20.08
CA ASN A 535 -49.46 -0.17 -19.23
C ASN A 535 -48.50 -1.30 -18.83
N LEU A 536 -47.19 -1.19 -19.13
CA LEU A 536 -46.16 -2.02 -18.52
C LEU A 536 -46.27 -1.95 -16.98
N GLY A 537 -46.23 -3.11 -16.33
CA GLY A 537 -46.44 -3.26 -14.89
C GLY A 537 -47.87 -3.62 -14.47
N THR A 538 -48.78 -3.90 -15.40
CA THR A 538 -50.21 -4.22 -15.16
C THR A 538 -50.66 -5.50 -15.88
N THR A 539 -51.68 -6.20 -15.37
CA THR A 539 -52.15 -7.46 -15.96
C THR A 539 -53.02 -7.20 -17.19
N ARG A 540 -52.46 -7.29 -18.40
CA ARG A 540 -53.16 -6.94 -19.67
C ARG A 540 -52.83 -7.80 -20.90
N SER A 541 -51.86 -8.72 -20.83
CA SER A 541 -51.52 -9.54 -22.01
C SER A 541 -52.54 -10.66 -22.25
N LEU A 542 -52.50 -11.26 -23.44
CA LEU A 542 -53.23 -12.50 -23.77
C LEU A 542 -52.50 -13.78 -23.32
N GLY A 543 -51.49 -13.65 -22.44
CA GLY A 543 -50.75 -14.76 -21.82
C GLY A 543 -49.23 -14.66 -21.98
N CYS A 544 -48.73 -13.99 -23.01
CA CYS A 544 -47.31 -13.65 -23.12
C CYS A 544 -46.85 -12.69 -22.00
N ILE A 545 -45.54 -12.50 -21.84
CA ILE A 545 -44.98 -11.55 -20.88
C ILE A 545 -44.35 -10.39 -21.67
N ARG A 546 -45.02 -9.23 -21.64
CA ARG A 546 -44.59 -8.02 -22.35
C ARG A 546 -43.55 -7.27 -21.52
N LEU A 547 -42.49 -6.78 -22.15
CA LEU A 547 -41.46 -5.91 -21.56
C LEU A 547 -41.19 -4.69 -22.47
N ASN A 548 -40.37 -3.73 -22.02
CA ASN A 548 -39.74 -2.79 -22.94
C ASN A 548 -38.68 -3.51 -23.80
N CYS A 549 -38.17 -2.83 -24.82
CA CYS A 549 -37.20 -3.40 -25.74
C CYS A 549 -35.83 -3.67 -25.09
N GLU A 550 -35.37 -2.85 -24.14
CA GLU A 550 -34.11 -3.12 -23.43
C GLU A 550 -34.19 -4.43 -22.62
N ASP A 551 -35.21 -4.61 -21.79
CA ASP A 551 -35.36 -5.79 -20.94
C ASP A 551 -35.61 -7.06 -21.78
N ALA A 552 -36.47 -6.98 -22.80
CA ALA A 552 -36.70 -8.09 -23.73
C ALA A 552 -35.42 -8.47 -24.49
N LYS A 553 -34.67 -7.47 -24.98
CA LYS A 553 -33.37 -7.68 -25.63
C LYS A 553 -32.34 -8.27 -24.66
N TRP A 554 -32.31 -7.81 -23.42
CA TRP A 554 -31.37 -8.32 -22.44
C TRP A 554 -31.57 -9.82 -22.20
N ILE A 555 -32.82 -10.28 -22.05
CA ILE A 555 -33.16 -11.72 -21.99
C ILE A 555 -32.71 -12.42 -23.28
N TYR A 556 -33.08 -11.87 -24.44
CA TYR A 556 -32.77 -12.45 -25.76
C TYR A 556 -31.25 -12.64 -25.99
N ASP A 557 -30.43 -11.68 -25.57
CA ASP A 557 -28.98 -11.70 -25.75
C ASP A 557 -28.26 -12.57 -24.70
N ASN A 558 -28.62 -12.43 -23.41
CA ASN A 558 -27.84 -12.93 -22.28
C ASN A 558 -28.33 -14.27 -21.72
N CYS A 559 -29.61 -14.61 -21.87
CA CYS A 559 -30.12 -15.91 -21.43
C CYS A 559 -29.89 -16.95 -22.53
N ALA A 560 -29.28 -18.08 -22.16
CA ALA A 560 -29.11 -19.20 -23.07
C ALA A 560 -30.47 -19.84 -23.42
N LEU A 561 -30.53 -20.57 -24.54
CA LEU A 561 -31.64 -21.48 -24.76
C LEU A 561 -31.58 -22.60 -23.70
N GLY A 562 -32.74 -23.01 -23.20
CA GLY A 562 -32.86 -23.89 -22.04
C GLY A 562 -32.63 -23.18 -20.69
N THR A 563 -32.59 -21.85 -20.62
CA THR A 563 -32.66 -21.12 -19.35
C THR A 563 -33.96 -21.47 -18.63
N HIS A 564 -33.85 -21.84 -17.35
CA HIS A 564 -34.99 -22.17 -16.49
C HIS A 564 -35.76 -20.90 -16.11
N VAL A 565 -37.09 -20.98 -16.24
CA VAL A 565 -38.05 -19.91 -15.99
C VAL A 565 -39.08 -20.41 -14.99
N PHE A 566 -39.22 -19.77 -13.84
CA PHE A 566 -40.30 -20.03 -12.90
C PHE A 566 -41.29 -18.86 -12.88
N ILE A 567 -42.56 -19.13 -13.18
CA ILE A 567 -43.63 -18.14 -13.10
C ILE A 567 -44.47 -18.40 -11.85
N SER A 568 -44.25 -17.57 -10.83
CA SER A 568 -44.92 -17.70 -9.53
C SER A 568 -46.38 -17.26 -9.61
N ALA A 569 -47.29 -18.11 -9.11
CA ALA A 569 -48.71 -17.81 -9.03
C ALA A 569 -49.07 -16.89 -7.85
N THR A 570 -48.22 -16.82 -6.82
CA THR A 570 -48.56 -16.22 -5.51
C THR A 570 -47.56 -15.19 -5.00
N GLU A 571 -46.28 -15.29 -5.37
CA GLU A 571 -45.27 -14.35 -4.85
C GLU A 571 -45.39 -12.98 -5.52
N THR A 572 -45.36 -11.93 -4.69
CA THR A 572 -45.47 -10.52 -5.12
C THR A 572 -44.17 -9.75 -4.98
N SER A 573 -43.12 -10.32 -4.38
CA SER A 573 -41.86 -9.63 -4.11
C SER A 573 -40.65 -10.56 -4.05
N GLY A 574 -39.47 -9.96 -4.22
CA GLY A 574 -38.17 -10.63 -4.25
C GLY A 574 -37.05 -9.71 -3.75
N PRO A 575 -35.78 -10.10 -3.90
CA PRO A 575 -34.63 -9.34 -3.39
C PRO A 575 -34.31 -8.06 -4.16
N LEU A 576 -34.98 -7.80 -5.29
CA LEU A 576 -34.94 -6.55 -6.03
C LEU A 576 -36.33 -5.93 -6.05
N LYS A 577 -36.35 -4.59 -5.97
CA LYS A 577 -37.57 -3.77 -6.05
C LYS A 577 -38.17 -3.88 -7.46
N LYS A 578 -39.50 -3.81 -7.58
CA LYS A 578 -40.18 -3.65 -8.88
C LYS A 578 -39.77 -2.30 -9.49
N PRO A 579 -39.29 -2.24 -10.76
CA PRO A 579 -39.02 -0.96 -11.42
C PRO A 579 -40.30 -0.14 -11.62
N ALA A 580 -40.22 1.19 -11.54
CA ALA A 580 -41.38 2.06 -11.75
C ALA A 580 -41.87 2.08 -13.22
N GLY A 581 -40.95 1.90 -14.17
CA GLY A 581 -41.20 2.02 -15.60
C GLY A 581 -41.27 3.48 -16.07
N LEU A 582 -40.98 3.68 -17.36
CA LEU A 582 -41.16 4.97 -18.04
C LEU A 582 -42.60 5.09 -18.56
N LYS A 583 -43.13 6.32 -18.60
CA LYS A 583 -44.36 6.65 -19.33
C LYS A 583 -44.00 7.60 -20.48
N ILE A 584 -44.64 7.40 -21.62
CA ILE A 584 -44.40 8.14 -22.86
C ILE A 584 -45.71 8.75 -23.38
N PRO A 585 -45.67 9.89 -24.09
CA PRO A 585 -46.88 10.49 -24.66
C PRO A 585 -47.43 9.63 -25.82
N SER A 586 -48.71 9.81 -26.15
CA SER A 586 -49.40 8.97 -27.16
C SER A 586 -48.75 9.00 -28.55
N TRP A 587 -48.13 10.11 -28.93
CA TRP A 587 -47.40 10.28 -30.20
C TRP A 587 -46.07 9.50 -30.28
N HIS A 588 -45.56 9.00 -29.16
CA HIS A 588 -44.25 8.36 -29.09
C HIS A 588 -44.34 6.87 -29.47
N THR A 589 -44.44 6.60 -30.77
CA THR A 589 -44.69 5.26 -31.32
C THR A 589 -43.44 4.40 -31.51
N TRP A 590 -42.31 4.75 -30.90
CA TRP A 590 -41.11 3.91 -30.79
C TRP A 590 -40.80 3.67 -29.31
N ASP A 591 -40.13 2.58 -29.00
CA ASP A 591 -39.67 2.31 -27.64
C ASP A 591 -38.38 3.13 -27.38
N PRO A 592 -38.36 4.04 -26.39
CA PRO A 592 -37.17 4.86 -26.11
C PRO A 592 -35.98 4.03 -25.58
N THR A 593 -36.24 2.78 -25.16
CA THR A 593 -35.22 1.83 -24.68
C THR A 593 -34.72 0.88 -25.78
N ASP A 594 -35.29 0.90 -26.99
CA ASP A 594 -34.83 0.07 -28.10
C ASP A 594 -33.53 0.63 -28.70
N PRO A 595 -32.38 -0.05 -28.56
CA PRO A 595 -31.12 0.43 -29.14
C PRO A 595 -31.16 0.48 -30.67
N THR A 596 -32.08 -0.24 -31.31
CA THR A 596 -32.32 -0.18 -32.76
C THR A 596 -33.28 0.93 -33.17
N ALA A 597 -33.96 1.61 -32.23
CA ALA A 597 -34.81 2.77 -32.47
C ALA A 597 -34.19 4.10 -32.01
N LYS A 598 -32.98 4.09 -31.43
CA LYS A 598 -32.32 5.30 -30.89
C LYS A 598 -32.31 6.51 -31.86
N TYR A 599 -32.12 6.26 -33.16
CA TYR A 599 -32.16 7.32 -34.18
C TYR A 599 -33.52 8.04 -34.27
N MET A 600 -34.61 7.42 -33.82
CA MET A 600 -35.93 8.06 -33.72
C MET A 600 -35.97 9.06 -32.57
N CYS A 601 -35.36 8.76 -31.42
CA CYS A 601 -35.12 9.75 -30.36
C CYS A 601 -34.31 10.94 -30.88
N GLU A 602 -33.24 10.67 -31.62
CA GLU A 602 -32.34 11.70 -32.16
C GLU A 602 -33.04 12.57 -33.24
N ARG A 603 -33.98 12.01 -34.01
CA ARG A 603 -34.69 12.74 -35.09
C ARG A 603 -36.01 13.39 -34.68
N ARG A 604 -36.71 12.86 -33.68
CA ARG A 604 -38.08 13.27 -33.30
C ARG A 604 -38.24 13.64 -31.81
N GLY A 605 -37.17 13.51 -31.03
CA GLY A 605 -37.18 13.69 -29.58
C GLY A 605 -37.68 12.44 -28.84
N CYS A 606 -37.07 12.12 -27.69
CA CYS A 606 -37.62 11.14 -26.74
C CYS A 606 -37.98 11.84 -25.43
N HIS A 607 -38.89 11.23 -24.68
CA HIS A 607 -39.23 11.61 -23.30
C HIS A 607 -38.32 10.88 -22.30
#